data_AF-A0A0H5CT62-F1
#
_entry.id   AF-A0A0H5CT62-F1
#
_cell.length_a   1.000
_cell.length_b   1.000
_cell.length_c   1.000
_cell.angle_alpha   90.00
_cell.angle_beta   90.00
_cell.angle_gamma   90.00
#
_symmetry.space_group_name_H-M   'P 1'
#
loop_
_entity.id
_entity.type
_entity.pdbx_description
1 polymer ?
#
loop_
_entity_poly.entity_id
_entity_poly.type
_entity_poly.pdbx_seq_one_letter_code
_entity_poly.pdbx_strand_id
1 'polypeptide(L)'
;MDDTNTYIDITAIPAGTTVSGVIVKGSDGYNRYEVGKLGNLPWLDLHSPIAGGSGKPAQISHWFVCGKKDTATTTPTTTKTTTTTKTTSGTTTTTTSGTTTTSTASTTTDATSVTTTRPATTTTTVAPVPVDNDDLPDTGSNVGWMILLGAALLLSGGALMAVPRIRTAVLRRF
;
A
#
# COMPACT_ATOMS: atom_id res chain seq x y z
N MET A 1 19.96 -17.15 1.39
CA MET A 1 18.78 -16.37 0.98
C MET A 1 18.28 -15.73 2.25
N ASP A 2 18.49 -14.42 2.40
CA ASP A 2 18.16 -13.73 3.63
C ASP A 2 16.66 -13.42 3.62
N ASP A 3 15.92 -14.06 4.53
CA ASP A 3 14.45 -13.94 4.66
C ASP A 3 14.03 -12.53 5.14
N THR A 4 14.98 -11.64 5.44
CA THR A 4 14.80 -10.30 6.04
C THR A 4 14.13 -9.26 5.14
N ASN A 5 13.83 -9.58 3.87
CA ASN A 5 13.19 -8.64 2.94
C ASN A 5 11.95 -9.25 2.25
N THR A 6 11.22 -10.11 2.96
CA THR A 6 10.01 -10.78 2.46
C THR A 6 8.72 -10.26 3.09
N TYR A 7 8.83 -9.53 4.21
CA TYR A 7 7.71 -8.98 4.98
C TYR A 7 7.94 -7.50 5.29
N ILE A 8 6.84 -6.75 5.44
CA ILE A 8 6.81 -5.38 5.94
C ILE A 8 5.72 -5.21 6.99
N ASP A 9 5.99 -4.32 7.94
CA ASP A 9 5.01 -3.89 8.95
C ASP A 9 4.67 -2.42 8.75
N ILE A 10 3.38 -2.10 8.88
CA ILE A 10 2.88 -0.72 8.88
C ILE A 10 2.29 -0.46 10.25
N THR A 11 3.02 0.29 11.07
CA THR A 11 2.67 0.53 12.48
C THR A 11 1.98 1.87 12.72
N ALA A 12 2.11 2.81 11.79
CA ALA A 12 1.52 4.13 11.87
C ALA A 12 1.15 4.67 10.49
N ILE A 13 0.10 5.48 10.46
CA ILE A 13 -0.28 6.29 9.30
C ILE A 13 -0.06 7.76 9.68
N PRO A 14 0.58 8.58 8.82
CA PRO A 14 0.74 10.01 9.07
C PRO A 14 -0.61 10.69 9.31
N ALA A 15 -0.65 11.61 10.27
CA ALA A 15 -1.85 12.38 10.58
C ALA A 15 -2.38 13.11 9.32
N GLY A 16 -3.72 13.18 9.20
CA GLY A 16 -4.37 13.77 8.03
C GLY A 16 -4.13 12.97 6.74
N THR A 17 -4.01 11.65 6.82
CA THR A 17 -3.94 10.77 5.66
C THR A 17 -4.93 9.63 5.84
N THR A 18 -5.86 9.48 4.90
CA THR A 18 -6.71 8.30 4.80
C THR A 18 -6.06 7.31 3.85
N VAL A 19 -5.60 6.17 4.37
CA VAL A 19 -5.07 5.06 3.58
C VAL A 19 -6.21 4.17 3.10
N SER A 20 -6.16 3.76 1.82
CA SER A 20 -7.12 2.87 1.18
C SER A 20 -6.59 1.46 0.92
N GLY A 21 -5.27 1.30 0.81
CA GLY A 21 -4.66 -0.02 0.68
C GLY A 21 -3.13 0.01 0.61
N VAL A 22 -2.55 -1.18 0.59
CA VAL A 22 -1.11 -1.39 0.50
C VAL A 22 -0.85 -2.43 -0.58
N ILE A 23 0.10 -2.17 -1.47
CA ILE A 23 0.55 -3.13 -2.47
C ILE A 23 1.96 -3.56 -2.12
N VAL A 24 2.19 -4.88 -2.15
CA VAL A 24 3.51 -5.47 -1.91
C VAL A 24 3.89 -6.33 -3.11
N LYS A 25 4.94 -5.92 -3.82
CA LYS A 25 5.37 -6.52 -5.09
C LYS A 25 6.62 -7.38 -4.89
N GLY A 26 6.59 -8.57 -5.46
CA GLY A 26 7.73 -9.50 -5.49
C GLY A 26 7.51 -10.53 -6.61
N SER A 27 8.62 -11.00 -7.20
CA SER A 27 8.58 -11.86 -8.39
C SER A 27 7.66 -11.27 -9.48
N ASP A 28 6.88 -12.12 -10.15
CA ASP A 28 6.02 -11.74 -11.28
C ASP A 28 4.67 -11.14 -10.84
N GLY A 29 4.41 -11.06 -9.54
CA GLY A 29 3.11 -10.67 -8.98
C GLY A 29 3.17 -9.58 -7.93
N TYR A 30 2.02 -9.32 -7.31
CA TYR A 30 1.86 -8.45 -6.15
C TYR A 30 0.65 -8.89 -5.33
N ASN A 31 0.69 -8.64 -4.01
CA ASN A 31 -0.47 -8.73 -3.14
C ASN A 31 -1.07 -7.34 -2.94
N ARG A 32 -2.40 -7.26 -2.92
CA ARG A 32 -3.15 -6.06 -2.57
C ARG A 32 -3.85 -6.26 -1.23
N TYR A 33 -3.47 -5.44 -0.26
CA TYR A 33 -4.08 -5.42 1.05
C TYR A 33 -5.05 -4.24 1.15
N GLU A 34 -6.31 -4.54 1.40
CA GLU A 34 -7.37 -3.57 1.59
C GLU A 34 -7.52 -3.24 3.06
N VAL A 35 -7.54 -1.94 3.41
CA VAL A 35 -7.56 -1.50 4.81
C VAL A 35 -8.77 -2.03 5.58
N GLY A 36 -9.94 -2.10 4.93
CA GLY A 36 -11.14 -2.67 5.57
C GLY A 36 -11.01 -4.13 5.97
N LYS A 37 -10.10 -4.89 5.34
CA LYS A 37 -9.81 -6.29 5.67
C LYS A 37 -8.65 -6.45 6.65
N LEU A 38 -7.71 -5.50 6.63
CA LEU A 38 -6.58 -5.46 7.58
C LEU A 38 -7.02 -5.03 8.99
N GLY A 39 -8.09 -4.25 9.10
CA GLY A 39 -8.57 -3.72 10.38
C GLY A 39 -7.70 -2.58 10.90
N ASN A 40 -7.64 -2.45 12.22
CA ASN A 40 -6.87 -1.38 12.87
C ASN A 40 -5.36 -1.65 12.80
N LEU A 41 -4.57 -0.57 12.79
CA LEU A 41 -3.12 -0.68 12.93
C LEU A 41 -2.72 -1.35 14.27
N PRO A 42 -1.56 -2.02 14.33
CA PRO A 42 -0.57 -2.19 13.25
C PRO A 42 -0.98 -3.29 12.26
N TRP A 43 -0.59 -3.12 10.99
CA TRP A 43 -0.70 -4.18 9.99
C TRP A 43 0.65 -4.88 9.87
N LEU A 44 0.68 -6.15 10.28
CA LEU A 44 1.90 -6.93 10.42
C LEU A 44 2.03 -7.97 9.31
N ASP A 45 3.27 -8.32 8.99
CA ASP A 45 3.63 -9.42 8.09
C ASP A 45 3.02 -9.30 6.67
N LEU A 46 2.90 -8.08 6.15
CA LEU A 46 2.47 -7.87 4.77
C LEU A 46 3.59 -8.33 3.83
N HIS A 47 3.26 -9.17 2.85
CA HIS A 47 4.25 -9.86 2.02
C HIS A 47 3.85 -9.89 0.56
N SER A 48 4.83 -10.16 -0.31
CA SER A 48 4.56 -10.38 -1.74
C SER A 48 4.02 -11.80 -2.00
N PRO A 49 3.47 -12.13 -3.18
CA PRO A 49 2.95 -13.46 -3.44
C PRO A 49 3.96 -14.58 -3.18
N ILE A 50 3.44 -15.74 -2.82
CA ILE A 50 4.24 -16.97 -2.74
C ILE A 50 4.71 -17.32 -4.15
N ALA A 51 6.02 -17.42 -4.37
CA ALA A 51 6.59 -17.64 -5.70
C ALA A 51 7.47 -18.89 -5.79
N GLY A 52 7.63 -19.39 -7.01
CA GLY A 52 8.61 -20.43 -7.35
C GLY A 52 8.38 -21.80 -6.69
N GLY A 53 7.15 -22.10 -6.23
CA GLY A 53 6.85 -23.36 -5.55
C GLY A 53 7.51 -23.53 -4.17
N SER A 54 8.12 -22.47 -3.63
CA SER A 54 8.89 -22.51 -2.39
C SER A 54 8.04 -22.58 -1.12
N GLY A 55 6.74 -22.27 -1.22
CA GLY A 55 5.85 -22.12 -0.06
C GLY A 55 6.14 -20.87 0.79
N LYS A 56 7.09 -20.03 0.39
CA LYS A 56 7.47 -18.79 1.07
C LYS A 56 7.17 -17.56 0.20
N PRO A 57 6.94 -16.38 0.80
CA PRO A 57 6.80 -15.16 0.03
C PRO A 57 8.05 -14.88 -0.80
N ALA A 58 7.87 -14.32 -1.99
CA ALA A 58 8.99 -13.80 -2.74
C ALA A 58 9.64 -12.62 -2.02
N GLN A 59 10.92 -12.39 -2.32
CA GLN A 59 11.59 -11.17 -1.90
C GLN A 59 10.83 -9.94 -2.42
N ILE A 60 10.61 -8.97 -1.54
CA ILE A 60 9.95 -7.72 -1.87
C ILE A 60 10.90 -6.89 -2.74
N SER A 61 10.41 -6.50 -3.91
CA SER A 61 11.09 -5.55 -4.79
C SER A 61 10.59 -4.13 -4.55
N HIS A 62 9.28 -3.96 -4.33
CA HIS A 62 8.64 -2.67 -4.13
C HIS A 62 7.42 -2.84 -3.23
N TRP A 63 7.10 -1.78 -2.49
CA TRP A 63 5.82 -1.66 -1.81
C TRP A 63 5.36 -0.21 -1.83
N PHE A 64 4.05 -0.01 -1.80
CA PHE A 64 3.45 1.32 -1.83
C PHE A 64 2.12 1.35 -1.10
N VAL A 65 1.86 2.48 -0.45
CA VAL A 65 0.62 2.73 0.28
C VAL A 65 -0.25 3.65 -0.57
N CYS A 66 -1.45 3.20 -0.87
CA CYS A 66 -2.47 3.99 -1.55
C CYS A 66 -3.27 4.77 -0.52
N GLY A 67 -3.42 6.08 -0.71
CA GLY A 67 -4.20 6.90 0.19
C GLY A 67 -4.41 8.29 -0.37
N LYS A 68 -5.20 9.09 0.35
CA LYS A 68 -5.41 10.50 0.08
C LYS A 68 -5.00 11.30 1.30
N LYS A 69 -4.42 12.48 1.08
CA LYS A 69 -4.21 13.45 2.15
C LYS A 69 -5.55 14.06 2.51
N ASP A 70 -5.94 13.92 3.77
CA ASP A 70 -7.12 14.59 4.30
C ASP A 70 -6.79 16.09 4.36
N THR A 71 -7.60 16.89 3.68
CA THR A 71 -7.54 18.34 3.84
C THR A 71 -8.25 18.69 5.14
N ALA A 72 -7.59 18.45 6.28
CA ALA A 72 -8.17 18.78 7.58
C ALA A 72 -8.01 20.29 7.86
N THR A 73 -9.13 21.01 7.91
CA THR A 73 -9.24 22.28 8.63
C THR A 73 -8.88 22.01 10.09
N THR A 74 -7.81 22.61 10.59
CA THR A 74 -7.37 22.43 11.97
C THR A 74 -8.36 23.08 12.93
N THR A 75 -9.24 22.30 13.54
CA THR A 75 -9.91 22.73 14.79
C THR A 75 -9.01 22.31 15.95
N PRO A 76 -8.53 23.26 16.79
CA PRO A 76 -7.66 22.92 17.91
C PRO A 76 -8.45 22.09 18.93
N THR A 77 -8.05 20.83 19.12
CA THR A 77 -8.57 20.00 20.22
C THR A 77 -7.80 20.36 21.48
N THR A 78 -8.47 20.97 22.45
CA THR A 78 -7.90 21.27 23.77
C THR A 78 -7.88 19.99 24.61
N THR A 79 -6.73 19.32 24.71
CA THR A 79 -6.56 18.18 25.62
C THR A 79 -6.46 18.70 27.05
N LYS A 80 -7.49 18.45 27.87
CA LYS A 80 -7.47 18.71 29.31
C LYS A 80 -6.69 17.60 30.01
N THR A 81 -5.43 17.86 30.37
CA THR A 81 -4.61 16.98 31.21
C THR A 81 -5.27 16.82 32.58
N THR A 82 -5.72 15.61 32.90
CA THR A 82 -6.18 15.26 34.27
C THR A 82 -5.01 14.61 35.00
N THR A 83 -4.29 15.38 35.80
CA THR A 83 -3.22 14.89 36.68
C THR A 83 -3.84 14.09 37.81
N THR A 84 -3.59 12.77 37.84
CA THR A 84 -3.98 11.91 38.98
C THR A 84 -2.78 11.83 39.93
N THR A 85 -2.84 12.52 41.06
CA THR A 85 -1.83 12.47 42.12
C THR A 85 -1.97 11.17 42.90
N LYS A 86 -1.01 10.24 42.75
CA LYS A 86 -0.93 9.02 43.56
C LYS A 86 -0.09 9.32 44.81
N THR A 87 -0.74 9.37 45.97
CA THR A 87 -0.08 9.54 47.28
C THR A 87 0.69 8.26 47.65
N THR A 88 2.02 8.35 47.71
CA THR A 88 2.91 7.29 48.20
C THR A 88 3.02 7.37 49.71
N SER A 89 2.55 6.36 50.45
CA SER A 89 2.89 6.15 51.86
C SER A 89 4.17 5.32 51.93
N GLY A 90 5.18 5.87 52.61
CA GLY A 90 6.53 5.33 52.66
C GLY A 90 6.67 4.05 53.49
N THR A 91 7.68 3.26 53.14
CA THR A 91 8.37 2.35 54.06
C THR A 91 9.84 2.31 53.64
N THR A 92 10.70 2.71 54.57
CA THR A 92 12.15 2.79 54.49
C THR A 92 12.77 1.45 54.86
N THR A 93 13.70 0.90 54.06
CA THR A 93 14.80 0.04 54.57
C THR A 93 16.00 -0.01 53.59
N THR A 94 17.07 0.70 53.97
CA THR A 94 18.51 0.33 54.06
C THR A 94 19.22 -0.52 52.97
N THR A 95 20.15 0.16 52.26
CA THR A 95 21.54 -0.15 51.85
C THR A 95 22.04 -1.60 51.60
N THR A 96 22.70 -1.86 50.46
CA THR A 96 24.18 -2.15 50.33
C THR A 96 24.56 -2.73 48.95
N SER A 97 25.60 -2.12 48.35
CA SER A 97 26.68 -2.60 47.45
C SER A 97 26.45 -3.63 46.33
N GLY A 98 26.97 -3.30 45.15
CA GLY A 98 26.86 -4.08 43.93
C GLY A 98 27.77 -5.31 43.84
N THR A 99 27.59 -6.07 42.77
CA THR A 99 28.59 -6.94 42.15
C THR A 99 28.16 -7.27 40.72
N THR A 100 29.07 -7.04 39.78
CA THR A 100 29.04 -7.50 38.39
C THR A 100 29.29 -9.01 38.34
N THR A 101 28.44 -9.78 37.66
CA THR A 101 28.83 -11.13 37.19
C THR A 101 28.25 -11.43 35.82
N THR A 102 29.17 -11.57 34.87
CA THR A 102 29.05 -12.29 33.60
C THR A 102 28.61 -13.74 33.87
N SER A 103 27.68 -14.28 33.08
CA SER A 103 27.48 -15.73 33.02
C SER A 103 27.23 -16.17 31.59
N THR A 104 28.26 -16.81 31.04
CA THR A 104 28.28 -17.66 29.86
C THR A 104 27.93 -19.09 30.29
N ALA A 105 26.98 -19.76 29.61
CA ALA A 105 27.10 -21.14 29.12
C ALA A 105 25.73 -21.78 28.79
N SER A 106 25.62 -22.14 27.50
CA SER A 106 25.04 -23.32 26.85
C SER A 106 24.16 -24.32 27.63
N THR A 107 23.06 -24.72 26.99
CA THR A 107 22.53 -26.11 27.06
C THR A 107 21.72 -26.44 25.80
N THR A 108 21.92 -27.66 25.30
CA THR A 108 21.43 -28.22 24.03
C THR A 108 20.20 -29.11 24.25
N THR A 109 19.35 -29.20 23.21
CA THR A 109 18.39 -30.28 22.85
C THR A 109 17.10 -30.45 23.67
N ASP A 110 15.96 -30.25 23.01
CA ASP A 110 15.01 -31.37 22.82
C ASP A 110 14.16 -31.19 21.56
N ALA A 111 14.14 -32.24 20.73
CA ALA A 111 13.39 -32.31 19.49
C ALA A 111 11.96 -32.77 19.79
N THR A 112 10.98 -31.88 19.64
CA THR A 112 9.57 -32.25 19.64
C THR A 112 9.12 -32.52 18.21
N SER A 113 8.89 -33.80 17.90
CA SER A 113 8.24 -34.24 16.66
C SER A 113 6.76 -33.83 16.69
N VAL A 114 6.39 -32.82 15.91
CA VAL A 114 4.99 -32.46 15.66
C VAL A 114 4.50 -33.19 14.40
N THR A 115 3.54 -34.10 14.59
CA THR A 115 2.84 -34.74 13.48
C THR A 115 1.78 -33.77 12.96
N THR A 116 2.08 -33.07 11.87
CA THR A 116 1.12 -32.18 11.20
C THR A 116 0.18 -33.00 10.33
N THR A 117 -1.10 -33.11 10.74
CA THR A 117 -2.16 -33.64 9.90
C THR A 117 -2.55 -32.59 8.86
N ARG A 118 -2.46 -32.94 7.57
CA ARG A 118 -2.80 -32.08 6.44
C ARG A 118 -4.31 -31.79 6.43
N PRO A 119 -4.76 -30.52 6.47
CA PRO A 119 -6.17 -30.22 6.28
C PRO A 119 -6.59 -30.58 4.85
N ALA A 120 -7.78 -31.18 4.72
CA ALA A 120 -8.36 -31.54 3.43
C ALA A 120 -8.62 -30.28 2.59
N THR A 121 -8.20 -30.31 1.33
CA THR A 121 -8.48 -29.26 0.35
C THR A 121 -9.93 -29.39 -0.10
N THR A 122 -10.82 -28.53 0.40
CA THR A 122 -12.15 -28.33 -0.19
C THR A 122 -12.00 -27.45 -1.42
N THR A 123 -12.12 -28.04 -2.60
CA THR A 123 -12.22 -27.32 -3.87
C THR A 123 -13.67 -26.86 -4.05
N THR A 124 -13.97 -25.62 -3.70
CA THR A 124 -15.22 -24.98 -4.09
C THR A 124 -15.07 -24.49 -5.53
N THR A 125 -15.63 -25.23 -6.49
CA THR A 125 -15.81 -24.73 -7.85
C THR A 125 -16.88 -23.64 -7.81
N VAL A 126 -16.43 -22.38 -7.76
CA VAL A 126 -17.32 -21.23 -7.96
C VAL A 126 -17.67 -21.21 -9.45
N ALA A 127 -18.96 -21.25 -9.75
CA ALA A 127 -19.45 -21.07 -11.11
C ALA A 127 -18.92 -19.74 -11.68
N PRO A 128 -18.54 -19.66 -12.96
CA PRO A 128 -18.13 -18.39 -13.55
C PRO A 128 -19.27 -17.39 -13.41
N VAL A 129 -19.00 -16.28 -12.73
CA VAL A 129 -19.89 -15.12 -12.69
C VAL A 129 -19.93 -14.58 -14.13
N PRO A 130 -21.11 -14.29 -14.71
CA PRO A 130 -21.18 -13.64 -16.01
C PRO A 130 -20.38 -12.34 -15.93
N VAL A 131 -19.37 -12.20 -16.79
CA VAL A 131 -18.70 -10.93 -16.99
C VAL A 131 -19.63 -10.10 -17.89
N ASP A 132 -20.31 -9.11 -17.30
CA ASP A 132 -20.90 -8.04 -18.08
C ASP A 132 -19.74 -7.28 -18.74
N ASN A 133 -19.62 -7.41 -20.07
CA ASN A 133 -18.54 -6.80 -20.86
C ASN A 133 -18.64 -5.27 -20.95
N ASP A 134 -19.59 -4.67 -20.24
CA ASP A 134 -19.85 -3.23 -20.22
C ASP A 134 -19.17 -2.52 -19.03
N ASP A 135 -18.59 -3.26 -18.07
CA ASP A 135 -17.92 -2.68 -16.92
C ASP A 135 -16.42 -2.48 -17.20
N LEU A 136 -16.12 -1.57 -18.13
CA LEU A 136 -14.76 -1.05 -18.28
C LEU A 136 -14.42 -0.24 -17.02
N PRO A 137 -13.19 -0.35 -16.48
CA PRO A 137 -12.78 0.46 -15.34
C PRO A 137 -12.96 1.94 -15.67
N ASP A 138 -13.68 2.66 -14.81
CA ASP A 138 -13.91 4.09 -14.95
C ASP A 138 -12.59 4.85 -14.69
N THR A 139 -11.72 4.88 -15.70
CA THR A 139 -10.42 5.54 -15.66
C THR A 139 -10.56 7.05 -15.87
N GLY A 140 -11.63 7.68 -15.37
CA GLY A 140 -11.80 9.14 -15.25
C GLY A 140 -11.52 9.98 -16.51
N SER A 141 -11.50 9.37 -17.69
CA SER A 141 -11.02 9.99 -18.92
C SER A 141 -12.22 10.47 -19.71
N ASN A 142 -12.57 11.75 -19.56
CA ASN A 142 -13.63 12.37 -20.34
C ASN A 142 -13.12 12.65 -21.78
N VAL A 143 -13.22 11.63 -22.63
CA VAL A 143 -12.82 11.70 -24.04
C VAL A 143 -13.67 12.66 -24.88
N GLY A 144 -14.86 13.05 -24.40
CA GLY A 144 -15.76 13.94 -25.12
C GLY A 144 -15.14 15.32 -25.39
N TRP A 145 -14.46 15.90 -24.41
CA TRP A 145 -13.78 17.19 -24.58
C TRP A 145 -12.52 17.07 -25.45
N MET A 146 -11.80 15.94 -25.37
CA MET A 146 -10.61 15.70 -26.19
C MET A 146 -10.93 15.59 -27.68
N ILE A 147 -12.10 15.06 -28.04
CA ILE A 147 -12.56 15.02 -29.44
C ILE A 147 -12.79 16.45 -29.97
N LEU A 148 -13.42 17.32 -29.17
CA LEU A 148 -13.63 18.73 -29.55
C LEU A 148 -12.30 19.48 -29.72
N LEU A 149 -11.36 19.30 -28.79
CA LEU A 149 -10.02 19.88 -28.89
C LEU A 149 -9.26 19.36 -30.11
N GLY A 150 -9.34 18.05 -30.38
CA GLY A 150 -8.71 17.43 -31.55
C GLY A 150 -9.28 17.99 -32.86
N ALA A 151 -10.59 18.14 -32.96
CA ALA A 151 -11.24 18.74 -34.13
C ALA A 151 -10.82 20.20 -34.34
N ALA A 152 -10.76 21.00 -33.26
CA ALA A 152 -10.30 22.38 -33.33
C ALA A 152 -8.83 22.49 -33.81
N LEU A 153 -7.96 21.59 -33.35
CA LEU A 153 -6.57 21.57 -33.76
C LEU A 153 -6.40 21.14 -35.23
N LEU A 154 -7.19 20.19 -35.71
CA LEU A 154 -7.19 19.78 -37.11
C LEU A 154 -7.66 20.90 -38.03
N LEU A 155 -8.73 21.61 -37.67
CA LEU A 155 -9.26 22.73 -38.45
C LEU A 155 -8.25 23.89 -38.53
N SER A 156 -7.64 24.23 -37.39
CA SER A 156 -6.62 25.29 -37.33
C SER A 156 -5.34 24.93 -38.09
N GLY A 157 -4.83 23.71 -37.92
CA GLY A 157 -3.67 23.20 -38.67
C GLY A 157 -3.94 23.12 -40.17
N GLY A 158 -5.12 22.66 -40.57
CA GLY A 158 -5.56 22.60 -41.96
C GLY A 158 -5.64 23.99 -42.61
N ALA A 159 -6.19 24.98 -41.88
CA ALA A 159 -6.25 26.36 -42.33
C ALA A 159 -4.83 26.94 -42.54
N LEU A 160 -3.93 26.78 -41.57
CA LEU A 160 -2.54 27.25 -41.68
C LEU A 160 -1.80 26.67 -42.89
N MET A 161 -2.04 25.38 -43.21
CA MET A 161 -1.44 24.73 -44.38
C MET A 161 -2.08 25.15 -45.72
N ALA A 162 -3.34 25.58 -45.72
CA ALA A 162 -4.02 26.06 -46.91
C ALA A 162 -3.65 27.51 -47.27
N VAL A 163 -3.30 28.35 -46.28
CA VAL A 163 -2.94 29.77 -46.47
C VAL A 163 -1.85 30.00 -47.53
N PRO A 164 -0.70 29.31 -47.57
CA PRO A 164 0.31 29.55 -48.60
C PRO A 164 -0.15 29.18 -50.01
N ARG A 165 -0.99 28.15 -50.16
CA ARG A 165 -1.57 27.76 -51.47
C ARG A 165 -2.61 28.76 -51.95
N ILE A 166 -3.47 29.23 -51.06
CA ILE A 166 -4.48 30.25 -51.38
C ILE A 166 -3.80 31.57 -51.74
N ARG A 167 -2.78 32.00 -50.98
CA ARG A 167 -1.98 33.19 -51.29
C ARG A 167 -1.33 33.10 -52.67
N THR A 168 -0.75 31.94 -53.01
CA THR A 168 -0.12 31.72 -54.32
C THR A 168 -1.14 31.71 -55.46
N ALA A 169 -2.32 31.12 -55.25
CA ALA A 169 -3.39 31.10 -56.25
C ALA A 169 -4.01 32.49 -56.49
N VAL A 170 -4.13 33.31 -55.45
CA VAL A 170 -4.67 34.68 -55.54
C VAL A 170 -3.66 35.62 -56.19
N LEU A 171 -2.36 35.52 -55.87
CA LEU A 171 -1.31 36.36 -56.46
C LEU A 171 -0.99 36.04 -57.92
N ARG A 172 -1.28 34.82 -58.40
CA ARG A 172 -1.16 34.45 -59.83
C ARG A 172 -2.32 34.94 -60.70
N ARG A 173 -3.36 35.52 -60.11
CA ARG A 173 -4.56 36.00 -60.80
C ARG A 173 -4.58 37.51 -61.00
N PHE A 174 -3.51 38.21 -60.60
CA PHE A 174 -3.24 39.62 -60.88
C PHE A 174 -1.97 39.75 -61.72
#